data_AF-A0A3D5FLV0-F1
#
_entry.id   AF-A0A3D5FLV0-F1
#
_cell.length_a   1.000
_cell.length_b   1.000
_cell.length_c   1.000
_cell.angle_alpha   90.00
_cell.angle_beta   90.00
_cell.angle_gamma   90.00
#
_symmetry.space_group_name_H-M   'P 1'
#
loop_
_entity.id
_entity.type
_entity.pdbx_description
1 polymer ?
#
loop_
_entity_poly.entity_id
_entity_poly.type
_entity_poly.pdbx_seq_one_letter_code
_entity_poly.pdbx_strand_id
1 'polypeptide(L)' 'MKLTDLLQDVREQLPEARGKMYEELIEKYGGSETFQFTLALVAGCNGRERRLIRMLIAEVDLRESDNSPTI' A
#
# COMPACT_ATOMS: atom_id res chain seq x y z
N MET A 1 2.62 7.10 -18.90
CA MET A 1 3.20 6.05 -18.04
C MET A 1 2.06 5.24 -17.48
N LYS A 2 2.06 3.91 -17.65
CA LYS A 2 1.01 3.04 -17.12
C LYS A 2 1.31 2.72 -15.66
N LEU A 3 0.27 2.38 -14.89
CA LEU A 3 0.43 2.00 -13.48
C LEU A 3 1.33 0.76 -13.33
N THR A 4 1.29 -0.12 -14.32
CA THR A 4 2.14 -1.30 -14.45
C THR A 4 3.62 -0.98 -14.61
N ASP A 5 3.97 0.11 -15.31
CA ASP A 5 5.38 0.54 -15.46
C ASP A 5 5.93 1.03 -14.10
N LEU A 6 5.15 1.86 -13.40
CA LEU A 6 5.46 2.32 -12.04
C LEU A 6 5.58 1.19 -11.02
N LEU A 7 4.70 0.20 -11.13
CA LEU A 7 4.70 -0.97 -10.26
C LEU A 7 6.00 -1.76 -10.41
N GLN A 8 6.47 -1.92 -11.65
CA GLN A 8 7.70 -2.64 -11.94
C GLN A 8 8.90 -1.93 -11.32
N ASP A 9 9.02 -0.61 -11.49
CA ASP A 9 10.11 0.18 -10.91
C ASP A 9 10.19 0.06 -9.39
N VAL A 10 9.03 0.06 -8.71
CA VAL A 10 8.97 -0.10 -7.25
C VAL A 10 9.31 -1.53 -6.84
N ARG A 11 8.86 -2.55 -7.59
CA ARG A 11 9.18 -3.96 -7.30
C ARG A 11 10.67 -4.25 -7.41
N GLU A 12 11.34 -3.71 -8.42
CA GLU A 12 12.77 -3.93 -8.66
C GLU A 12 13.65 -3.38 -7.53
N GLN A 13 13.14 -2.40 -6.77
CA GLN A 13 13.82 -1.81 -5.63
C GLN A 13 13.50 -2.50 -4.30
N LEU A 14 12.59 -3.48 -4.28
CA LEU A 14 12.25 -4.19 -3.05
C LEU A 14 13.37 -5.16 -2.64
N PRO A 15 13.72 -5.23 -1.35
CA PRO A 15 14.53 -6.32 -0.83
C PRO A 15 13.88 -7.67 -1.14
N GLU A 16 14.68 -8.68 -1.47
CA GLU A 16 14.20 -10.01 -1.89
C GLU A 16 13.16 -10.63 -0.92
N ALA A 17 13.41 -10.52 0.39
CA ALA A 17 12.48 -10.98 1.41
C ALA A 17 11.10 -10.29 1.34
N ARG A 18 11.06 -9.01 0.96
CA ARG A 18 9.81 -8.26 0.76
C ARG A 18 9.17 -8.55 -0.59
N GLY A 19 9.96 -8.87 -1.61
CA GLY A 19 9.48 -9.38 -2.90
C GLY A 19 8.69 -10.67 -2.74
N LYS A 20 9.20 -11.63 -1.97
CA LYS A 20 8.46 -12.87 -1.65
C LYS A 20 7.14 -12.63 -0.92
N MET A 21 7.17 -11.82 0.14
CA MET A 21 5.93 -11.47 0.86
C MET A 21 4.92 -10.77 -0.04
N TYR A 22 5.38 -9.93 -0.97
CA TYR A 22 4.54 -9.26 -1.94
C TYR A 22 3.82 -10.27 -2.87
N GLU A 23 4.55 -11.26 -3.41
CA GLU A 23 3.96 -12.29 -4.27
C GLU A 23 2.97 -13.18 -3.51
N GLU A 24 3.30 -13.61 -2.29
CA GLU A 24 2.40 -14.40 -1.44
C GLU A 24 1.07 -13.68 -1.14
N LEU A 25 1.13 -12.37 -0.92
CA LEU A 25 -0.06 -11.55 -0.65
C LEU A 25 -0.90 -11.33 -1.91
N ILE A 26 -0.28 -11.21 -3.09
CA ILE A 26 -1.02 -11.12 -4.36
C ILE A 26 -1.75 -12.42 -4.66
N GLU A 27 -1.06 -13.55 -4.50
CA GLU A 27 -1.64 -14.87 -4.68
C GLU A 27 -2.82 -15.10 -3.73
N LYS A 28 -2.67 -14.68 -2.46
CA LYS A 28 -3.69 -14.85 -1.43
C LYS A 28 -4.95 -14.00 -1.65
N TYR A 29 -4.79 -12.73 -2.04
CA TYR A 29 -5.91 -11.78 -2.08
C TYR A 29 -6.46 -11.53 -3.48
N GLY A 30 -5.87 -12.10 -4.53
CA GLY A 30 -6.32 -11.89 -5.90
C GLY A 30 -6.22 -10.40 -6.27
N GLY A 31 -4.99 -9.89 -6.34
CA GLY A 31 -4.74 -8.45 -6.38
C GLY A 31 -5.07 -7.80 -7.73
N SER A 32 -6.03 -6.86 -7.74
CA SER A 32 -6.18 -5.86 -8.81
C SER A 32 -4.92 -5.00 -8.94
N GLU A 33 -4.72 -4.32 -10.08
CA GLU A 33 -3.54 -3.46 -10.30
C GLU A 33 -3.35 -2.43 -9.18
N THR A 34 -4.45 -1.84 -8.67
CA THR A 34 -4.42 -0.90 -7.54
C THR A 34 -3.97 -1.54 -6.23
N PHE A 35 -4.42 -2.77 -5.96
CA PHE A 35 -3.96 -3.51 -4.77
C PHE A 35 -2.46 -3.80 -4.86
N GLN A 36 -2.01 -4.30 -6.01
CA GLN A 36 -0.61 -4.59 -6.26
C GLN A 36 0.26 -3.35 -6.09
N PHE A 37 -0.15 -2.22 -6.67
CA PHE A 37 0.57 -0.96 -6.52
C PHE A 37 0.63 -0.46 -5.07
N THR A 38 -0.51 -0.49 -4.37
CA THR A 38 -0.57 -0.10 -2.96
C THR A 38 0.32 -0.99 -2.09
N LEU A 39 0.30 -2.29 -2.35
CA LEU A 39 1.12 -3.26 -1.63
C LEU A 39 2.62 -3.05 -1.89
N ALA A 40 3.02 -2.78 -3.14
CA ALA A 40 4.41 -2.49 -3.49
C ALA A 40 4.92 -1.25 -2.76
N LEU A 41 4.13 -0.18 -2.70
CA LEU A 41 4.47 1.04 -1.95
C LEU A 41 4.65 0.76 -0.45
N VAL A 42 3.71 0.03 0.16
CA VAL A 42 3.78 -0.32 1.59
C VAL A 42 4.96 -1.25 1.89
N ALA A 43 5.25 -2.18 0.99
CA ALA A 43 6.40 -3.07 1.07
C ALA A 43 7.73 -2.31 0.90
N GLY A 44 7.77 -1.22 0.11
CA GLY A 44 8.94 -0.36 -0.04
C GLY A 44 9.27 0.42 1.23
N CYS A 45 8.26 0.82 1.99
CA CYS A 45 8.44 1.66 3.17
C CYS A 45 9.31 0.99 4.26
N ASN A 46 10.08 1.79 4.98
CA ASN A 46 10.75 1.38 6.21
C ASN A 46 9.79 1.47 7.43
N GLY A 47 10.26 1.07 8.61
CA GLY A 47 9.42 1.06 9.82
C GLY A 47 8.87 2.43 10.23
N ARG A 48 9.63 3.51 9.99
CA ARG A 48 9.22 4.88 10.30
C ARG A 48 8.16 5.37 9.32
N GLU A 49 8.36 5.15 8.02
CA GLU A 49 7.39 5.48 6.97
C GLU A 49 6.07 4.73 7.17
N ARG A 50 6.11 3.43 7.50
CA ARG A 50 4.88 2.68 7.83
C ARG A 50 4.16 3.23 9.05
N ARG A 51 4.88 3.78 10.03
CA ARG A 51 4.26 4.44 11.20
C ARG A 51 3.56 5.73 10.78
N LEU A 52 4.19 6.54 9.93
CA LEU A 52 3.59 7.76 9.40
C LEU A 52 2.36 7.46 8.55
N ILE A 53 2.42 6.46 7.66
CA ILE A 53 1.26 6.03 6.86
C ILE A 53 0.07 5.67 7.75
N ARG A 54 0.29 4.90 8.83
CA ARG A 54 -0.78 4.59 9.78
C ARG A 54 -1.38 5.82 10.45
N MET A 55 -0.55 6.82 10.80
CA MET A 55 -1.04 8.06 11.39
C MET A 55 -1.85 8.88 10.38
N LEU A 56 -1.41 8.96 9.13
CA LEU A 56 -2.13 9.67 8.07
C LEU A 56 -3.47 9.01 7.74
N ILE A 57 -3.51 7.67 7.66
CA ILE A 57 -4.76 6.93 7.46
C ILE A 57 -5.73 7.22 8.61
N ALA A 58 -5.26 7.13 9.86
CA ALA A 58 -6.10 7.41 11.02
C ALA A 58 -6.67 8.83 11.02
N GLU A 59 -5.88 9.83 10.60
CA GLU A 59 -6.36 11.22 10.48
C GLU A 59 -7.42 11.38 9.39
N VAL A 60 -7.26 10.68 8.26
CA VAL A 60 -8.28 10.66 7.19
C VAL A 60 -9.58 10.04 7.71
N ASP A 61 -9.50 8.86 8.33
CA ASP A 61 -10.65 8.15 8.88
C ASP A 61 -11.42 9.01 9.90
N LEU A 62 -10.70 9.72 10.78
CA LEU A 62 -11.31 10.65 11.74
C LEU A 62 -12.11 11.75 11.04
N ARG A 63 -11.53 12.40 10.02
CA ARG A 63 -12.20 13.47 9.28
C ARG A 63 -13.38 12.99 8.45
N GLU A 64 -13.33 11.75 7.95
CA GLU A 64 -14.47 11.13 7.25
C GLU A 64 -15.61 10.81 8.21
N SER A 65 -15.28 10.36 9.43
CA SER A 65 -16.28 10.11 10.47
C SER A 65 -16.96 11.40 10.97
N ASP A 66 -16.22 12.51 11.07
CA ASP A 66 -16.76 13.82 11.45
C ASP A 66 -17.69 14.42 10.37
N ASN A 67 -17.49 14.05 9.10
CA ASN A 67 -18.31 14.49 7.96
C ASN A 67 -19.50 13.55 7.66
N SER A 68 -19.68 12.48 8.44
CA SER A 68 -20.83 11.60 8.30
C SER A 68 -22.06 12.26 8.93
N PRO A 69 -23.16 12.53 8.19
CA PRO A 69 -24.33 13.15 8.76
C PRO A 69 -24.90 12.20 9.82
N THR A 70 -25.06 12.71 11.04
CA THR A 70 -25.74 12.02 12.12
C THR A 70 -27.16 11.67 11.63
N ILE A 71 -27.45 10.38 11.46
CA ILE A 71 -28.81 9.88 11.20
C ILE A 71 -29.59 9.92 12.52
#